data_AF-A0A3D1RC70-F1
#
_entry.id   AF-A0A3D1RC70-F1
#
_cell.length_a   1.000
_cell.length_b   1.000
_cell.length_c   1.000
_cell.angle_alpha   90.00
_cell.angle_beta   90.00
_cell.angle_gamma   90.00
#
_symmetry.space_group_name_H-M   'P 1'
#
loop_
_entity.id
_entity.type
_entity.pdbx_description
1 polymer ?
#
loop_
_entity_poly.entity_id
_entity_poly.type
_entity_poly.pdbx_seq_one_letter_code
_entity_poly.pdbx_strand_id
1 'polypeptide(L)'
;MVLVDAGDALARSVRLDVEPVPTQAERRKMSFILETMGKLGYDAMAVGERDLVLGVEELKKMAAKAKVTLLAANLLDKGGKRPFEQRKLVTAGGVKVGIFAVAEGAELERKGLKVLPALEQANLQARALRKAGADLVVALLHQDYDSALKTAQKLQG
;
A
#
# COMPACT_ATOMS: atom_id res chain seq x y z
N MET A 1 -17.99 7.79 3.57
CA MET A 1 -16.78 7.62 4.39
C MET A 1 -15.70 7.02 3.49
N VAL A 2 -14.44 7.35 3.71
CA VAL A 2 -13.29 6.70 3.06
C VAL A 2 -12.51 5.95 4.13
N LEU A 3 -12.25 4.66 3.94
CA LEU A 3 -11.56 3.82 4.91
C LEU A 3 -10.27 3.25 4.31
N VAL A 4 -9.14 3.59 4.92
CA VAL A 4 -7.80 3.28 4.40
C VAL A 4 -6.87 2.78 5.49
N ASP A 5 -5.87 2.00 5.10
CA ASP A 5 -4.77 1.55 5.97
C ASP A 5 -3.42 1.91 5.36
N ALA A 6 -2.47 2.35 6.19
CA ALA A 6 -1.16 2.84 5.76
C ALA A 6 -0.09 1.75 5.61
N GLY A 7 -0.47 0.47 5.67
CA GLY A 7 0.41 -0.69 5.48
C GLY A 7 0.87 -1.31 6.79
N ASP A 8 1.54 -2.46 6.68
CA ASP A 8 1.94 -3.34 7.78
C ASP A 8 0.77 -3.84 8.66
N ALA A 9 -0.43 -3.92 8.09
CA ALA A 9 -1.63 -4.40 8.79
C ALA A 9 -1.54 -5.89 9.15
N LEU A 10 -0.87 -6.70 8.33
CA LEU A 10 -0.98 -8.17 8.40
C LEU A 10 0.02 -8.81 9.36
N ALA A 11 1.22 -8.24 9.44
CA ALA A 11 2.38 -8.89 10.02
C ALA A 11 3.09 -8.03 11.08
N ARG A 12 2.33 -7.20 11.80
CA ARG A 12 2.87 -6.25 12.81
C ARG A 12 3.73 -6.90 13.91
N SER A 13 3.49 -8.18 14.22
CA SER A 13 4.24 -8.94 15.23
C SER A 13 5.29 -9.89 14.64
N VAL A 14 5.45 -9.93 13.32
CA VAL A 14 6.41 -10.82 12.66
C VAL A 14 7.78 -10.16 12.71
N ARG A 15 8.76 -10.88 13.27
CA ARG A 15 10.16 -10.50 13.26
C ARG A 15 10.72 -10.69 11.85
N LEU A 16 11.06 -9.58 11.20
CA LEU A 16 11.62 -9.61 9.84
C LEU A 16 13.00 -10.30 9.79
N ASP A 17 13.66 -10.41 10.93
CA ASP A 17 14.97 -11.01 11.14
C ASP A 17 14.96 -12.54 11.36
N VAL A 18 13.78 -13.17 11.52
CA VAL A 18 13.69 -14.63 11.79
C VAL A 18 12.58 -15.30 10.98
N GLU A 19 13.00 -16.20 10.09
CA GLU A 19 12.27 -17.15 9.23
C GLU A 19 11.30 -16.59 8.15
N PRO A 20 11.59 -16.79 6.84
CA PRO A 20 10.99 -16.03 5.73
C PRO A 20 9.62 -16.53 5.27
N VAL A 21 8.96 -17.43 6.00
CA VAL A 21 7.68 -18.01 5.58
C VAL A 21 6.70 -18.01 6.76
N PRO A 22 5.59 -17.24 6.69
CA PRO A 22 4.58 -17.25 7.72
C PRO A 22 4.03 -18.66 7.96
N THR A 23 3.94 -19.05 9.22
CA THR A 23 3.31 -20.29 9.68
C THR A 23 1.85 -20.37 9.23
N GLN A 24 1.25 -21.55 9.23
CA GLN A 24 -0.16 -21.69 8.89
C GLN A 24 -1.07 -20.86 9.81
N ALA A 25 -0.75 -20.75 11.09
CA ALA A 25 -1.50 -19.93 12.05
C ALA A 25 -1.42 -18.44 11.71
N GLU A 26 -0.23 -17.93 11.38
CA GLU A 26 -0.04 -16.55 10.95
C GLU A 26 -0.77 -16.26 9.64
N ARG A 27 -0.70 -17.16 8.65
CA ARG A 27 -1.46 -17.02 7.39
C ARG A 27 -2.96 -16.94 7.63
N ARG A 28 -3.51 -17.76 8.54
CA ARG A 28 -4.94 -17.69 8.91
C ARG A 28 -5.28 -16.35 9.57
N LYS A 29 -4.42 -15.84 10.46
CA LYS A 29 -4.57 -14.51 11.06
C LYS A 29 -4.56 -13.40 10.00
N MET A 30 -3.61 -13.43 9.07
CA MET A 30 -3.51 -12.44 7.97
C MET A 30 -4.74 -12.49 7.06
N SER A 31 -5.20 -13.70 6.70
CA SER A 31 -6.43 -13.88 5.92
C SER A 31 -7.65 -13.33 6.67
N PHE A 32 -7.76 -13.59 7.97
CA PHE A 32 -8.85 -13.05 8.80
C PHE A 32 -8.84 -11.51 8.84
N ILE A 33 -7.66 -10.89 8.96
CA ILE A 33 -7.51 -9.43 8.93
C ILE A 33 -8.01 -8.88 7.60
N LEU A 34 -7.52 -9.41 6.46
CA LEU A 34 -7.97 -8.96 5.14
C LEU A 34 -9.46 -9.17 4.93
N GLU A 35 -10.00 -10.34 5.26
CA GLU A 35 -11.43 -10.63 5.14
C GLU A 35 -12.28 -9.67 6.01
N THR A 36 -11.77 -9.27 7.18
CA THR A 36 -12.41 -8.27 8.03
C THR A 36 -12.35 -6.88 7.39
N MET A 37 -11.20 -6.46 6.86
CA MET A 37 -11.07 -5.20 6.12
C MET A 37 -12.04 -5.15 4.93
N GLY A 38 -12.16 -6.25 4.19
CA GLY A 38 -13.13 -6.42 3.11
C GLY A 38 -14.58 -6.24 3.56
N LYS A 39 -14.97 -6.87 4.68
CA LYS A 39 -16.32 -6.74 5.27
C LYS A 39 -16.61 -5.34 5.80
N LEU A 40 -15.60 -4.64 6.33
CA LEU A 40 -15.71 -3.26 6.79
C LEU A 40 -15.75 -2.25 5.62
N GLY A 41 -15.44 -2.69 4.40
CA GLY A 41 -15.47 -1.84 3.21
C GLY A 41 -14.25 -0.93 3.10
N TYR A 42 -13.05 -1.41 3.44
CA TYR A 42 -11.81 -0.67 3.17
C TYR A 42 -11.68 -0.34 1.68
N ASP A 43 -11.45 0.93 1.37
CA ASP A 43 -11.23 1.41 0.02
C ASP A 43 -9.85 1.01 -0.49
N ALA A 44 -8.83 1.11 0.36
CA ALA A 44 -7.46 0.77 0.01
C ALA A 44 -6.58 0.46 1.22
N MET A 45 -5.52 -0.29 0.97
CA MET A 45 -4.44 -0.55 1.91
C MET A 45 -3.10 -0.30 1.20
N ALA A 46 -2.22 0.49 1.79
CA ALA A 46 -0.84 0.59 1.30
C ALA A 46 -0.08 -0.72 1.57
N VAL A 47 0.86 -1.07 0.70
CA VAL A 47 1.71 -2.24 0.89
C VAL A 47 2.98 -1.84 1.66
N GLY A 48 3.17 -2.43 2.85
CA GLY A 48 4.40 -2.33 3.62
C GLY A 48 5.32 -3.54 3.47
N GLU A 49 6.55 -3.45 3.98
CA GLU A 49 7.49 -4.56 3.92
C GLU A 49 7.01 -5.77 4.71
N ARG A 50 6.28 -5.57 5.81
CA ARG A 50 5.83 -6.68 6.65
C ARG A 50 4.68 -7.42 5.98
N ASP A 51 3.82 -6.74 5.23
CA ASP A 51 2.76 -7.41 4.47
C ASP A 51 3.34 -8.38 3.42
N LEU A 52 4.52 -8.04 2.88
CA LEU A 52 5.23 -8.83 1.88
C LEU A 52 5.98 -10.05 2.45
N VAL A 53 5.82 -10.40 3.72
CA VAL A 53 6.25 -11.72 4.24
C VAL A 53 5.53 -12.87 3.55
N LEU A 54 4.33 -12.64 3.01
CA LEU A 54 3.60 -13.62 2.20
C LEU A 54 4.19 -13.83 0.80
N GLY A 55 5.01 -12.88 0.33
CA GLY A 55 5.36 -12.72 -1.08
C GLY A 55 4.26 -11.98 -1.85
N VAL A 56 4.65 -11.34 -2.96
CA VAL A 56 3.78 -10.47 -3.78
C VAL A 56 2.53 -11.20 -4.26
N GLU A 57 2.68 -12.39 -4.85
CA GLU A 57 1.56 -13.09 -5.48
C GLU A 57 0.53 -13.61 -4.47
N GLU A 58 0.99 -14.14 -3.34
CA GLU A 58 0.07 -14.61 -2.29
C GLU A 58 -0.66 -13.44 -1.63
N LEU A 59 0.04 -12.33 -1.34
CA LEU A 59 -0.57 -11.12 -0.80
C LEU A 59 -1.68 -10.60 -1.74
N LYS A 60 -1.40 -10.52 -3.06
CA LYS A 60 -2.37 -10.12 -4.07
C LYS A 60 -3.58 -11.06 -4.10
N LYS A 61 -3.34 -12.37 -4.10
CA LYS A 61 -4.40 -13.38 -4.12
C LYS A 61 -5.30 -13.29 -2.89
N MET A 62 -4.71 -13.16 -1.70
CA MET A 62 -5.46 -13.00 -0.46
C MET A 62 -6.28 -11.71 -0.43
N ALA A 63 -5.68 -10.57 -0.83
CA ALA A 63 -6.36 -9.29 -0.87
C ALA A 63 -7.50 -9.27 -1.90
N ALA A 64 -7.29 -9.87 -3.08
CA ALA A 64 -8.33 -10.00 -4.10
C ALA A 64 -9.53 -10.83 -3.60
N LYS A 65 -9.28 -11.96 -2.92
CA LYS A 65 -10.34 -12.78 -2.29
C LYS A 65 -11.12 -11.96 -1.26
N ALA A 66 -10.44 -11.11 -0.50
CA ALA A 66 -11.02 -10.23 0.50
C ALA A 66 -11.62 -8.93 -0.09
N LYS A 67 -11.51 -8.68 -1.40
CA LYS A 67 -11.93 -7.43 -2.06
C LYS A 67 -11.24 -6.17 -1.53
N VAL A 68 -10.01 -6.29 -1.05
CA VAL A 68 -9.17 -5.17 -0.60
C VAL A 68 -8.26 -4.73 -1.74
N THR A 69 -8.26 -3.44 -2.08
CA THR A 69 -7.34 -2.87 -3.07
C THR A 69 -6.00 -2.56 -2.41
N LEU A 70 -4.92 -3.20 -2.89
CA LEU A 70 -3.56 -2.92 -2.45
C LEU A 70 -2.93 -1.81 -3.30
N LEU A 71 -2.32 -0.82 -2.66
CA LEU A 71 -1.69 0.32 -3.32
C LEU A 71 -0.18 0.36 -3.05
N ALA A 72 0.61 0.55 -4.10
CA ALA A 72 2.02 0.93 -4.01
C ALA A 72 2.51 1.53 -5.34
N ALA A 73 2.60 2.86 -5.40
CA ALA A 73 2.93 3.59 -6.62
C ALA A 73 4.40 3.58 -6.99
N ASN A 74 5.29 3.23 -6.05
CA ASN A 74 6.74 3.30 -6.24
C ASN A 74 7.44 1.94 -6.23
N LEU A 75 6.71 0.83 -6.20
CA LEU A 75 7.29 -0.51 -6.26
C LEU A 75 7.29 -1.04 -7.70
N LEU A 76 8.37 -1.73 -8.06
CA LEU A 76 8.50 -2.48 -9.31
C LEU A 76 8.96 -3.91 -9.00
N ASP A 77 8.45 -4.89 -9.74
CA ASP A 77 8.97 -6.25 -9.72
C ASP A 77 10.30 -6.37 -10.48
N LYS A 78 10.90 -7.56 -10.49
CA LYS A 78 12.15 -7.85 -11.20
C LYS A 78 12.08 -7.61 -12.71
N GLY A 79 10.87 -7.63 -13.29
CA GLY A 79 10.62 -7.34 -14.70
C GLY A 79 10.36 -5.85 -14.99
N GLY A 80 10.45 -4.98 -13.98
CA GLY A 80 10.15 -3.55 -14.12
C GLY A 80 8.66 -3.23 -14.24
N LYS A 81 7.77 -4.18 -13.90
CA LYS A 81 6.31 -3.96 -13.90
C LYS A 81 5.84 -3.53 -12.52
N ARG A 82 4.66 -2.89 -12.46
CA ARG A 82 3.98 -2.53 -11.21
C ARG A 82 3.24 -3.75 -10.67
N PRO A 83 3.63 -4.34 -9.52
CA PRO A 83 2.93 -5.49 -8.97
C PRO A 83 1.59 -5.12 -8.29
N PHE A 84 1.42 -3.85 -7.91
CA PHE A 84 0.25 -3.32 -7.21
C PHE A 84 -0.36 -2.14 -7.97
N GLU A 85 -1.61 -1.82 -7.66
CA GLU A 85 -2.27 -0.62 -8.16
C GLU A 85 -1.53 0.63 -7.64
N GLN A 86 -1.42 1.66 -8.47
CA GLN A 86 -0.69 2.87 -8.09
C GLN A 86 -1.59 3.84 -7.30
N ARG A 87 -2.88 3.83 -7.62
CA ARG A 87 -3.87 4.78 -7.11
C ARG A 87 -5.29 4.23 -7.26
N LYS A 88 -6.24 4.80 -6.53
CA LYS A 88 -7.68 4.52 -6.63
C LYS A 88 -8.45 5.82 -6.55
N LEU A 89 -9.56 5.93 -7.29
CA LEU A 89 -10.51 7.04 -7.17
C LEU A 89 -11.82 6.48 -6.63
N VAL A 90 -12.32 7.07 -5.55
CA VAL A 90 -13.60 6.69 -4.92
C VAL A 90 -14.49 7.92 -4.76
N THR A 91 -15.78 7.71 -4.52
CA THR A 91 -16.72 8.80 -4.26
C THR A 91 -17.35 8.61 -2.88
N ALA A 92 -17.21 9.60 -2.01
CA ALA A 92 -17.77 9.60 -0.66
C ALA A 92 -18.55 10.89 -0.43
N GLY A 93 -19.87 10.79 -0.22
CA GLY A 93 -20.72 11.96 0.02
C GLY A 93 -20.70 12.97 -1.13
N GLY A 94 -20.59 12.49 -2.37
CA GLY A 94 -20.49 13.35 -3.57
C GLY A 94 -19.08 13.91 -3.86
N VAL A 95 -18.12 13.72 -2.95
CA VAL A 95 -16.72 14.15 -3.12
C VAL A 95 -15.90 13.03 -3.77
N LYS A 96 -15.16 13.34 -4.83
CA LYS A 96 -14.20 12.41 -5.45
C LYS A 96 -12.88 12.43 -4.68
N VAL A 97 -12.56 11.31 -4.05
CA VAL A 97 -11.34 11.15 -3.25
C VAL A 97 -10.37 10.25 -4.01
N GLY A 98 -9.23 10.81 -4.39
CA GLY A 98 -8.12 10.08 -4.96
C GLY A 98 -7.20 9.56 -3.85
N ILE A 99 -6.82 8.28 -3.90
CA ILE A 99 -5.97 7.63 -2.92
C ILE A 99 -4.77 7.08 -3.66
N PHE A 100 -3.56 7.32 -3.15
CA PHE A 100 -2.35 6.65 -3.63
C PHE A 100 -1.49 6.23 -2.44
N ALA A 101 -0.53 5.34 -2.67
CA ALA A 101 0.42 4.93 -1.65
C ALA A 101 1.85 4.95 -2.18
N VAL A 102 2.82 5.27 -1.33
CA VAL A 102 4.25 5.06 -1.57
C VAL A 102 4.86 4.39 -0.34
N ALA A 103 5.88 3.56 -0.55
CA ALA A 103 6.55 2.84 0.51
C ALA A 103 8.07 3.07 0.48
N GLU A 104 8.72 3.01 1.63
CA GLU A 104 10.17 3.09 1.78
C GLU A 104 10.65 2.04 2.77
N GLY A 105 11.86 1.52 2.56
CA GLY A 105 12.47 0.56 3.47
C GLY A 105 13.38 -0.42 2.74
N ALA A 106 14.58 -0.65 3.28
CA ALA A 106 15.56 -1.58 2.69
C ALA A 106 15.04 -3.02 2.57
N GLU A 107 14.05 -3.39 3.39
CA GLU A 107 13.40 -4.71 3.35
C GLU A 107 12.59 -4.96 2.07
N LEU A 108 12.03 -3.89 1.47
CA LEU A 108 11.32 -4.00 0.19
C LEU A 108 12.29 -4.45 -0.92
N GLU A 109 13.50 -3.90 -0.90
CA GLU A 109 14.56 -4.27 -1.83
C GLU A 109 15.11 -5.68 -1.56
N ARG A 110 15.28 -6.05 -0.28
CA ARG A 110 15.64 -7.43 0.11
C ARG A 110 14.62 -8.47 -0.37
N LYS A 111 13.35 -8.08 -0.48
CA LYS A 111 12.27 -8.92 -1.04
C LYS A 111 12.24 -8.93 -2.57
N GLY A 112 13.22 -8.31 -3.23
CA GLY A 112 13.42 -8.36 -4.68
C GLY A 112 12.58 -7.35 -5.46
N LEU A 113 12.09 -6.30 -4.80
CA LEU A 113 11.41 -5.18 -5.44
C LEU A 113 12.41 -4.05 -5.71
N LYS A 114 12.20 -3.32 -6.79
CA LYS A 114 12.87 -2.04 -7.01
C LYS A 114 11.98 -0.93 -6.46
N VAL A 115 12.53 -0.11 -5.57
CA VAL A 115 11.83 1.03 -4.95
C VAL A 115 12.22 2.31 -5.68
N LEU A 116 11.24 2.96 -6.31
CA LEU A 116 11.44 4.27 -6.96
C LEU A 116 11.38 5.41 -5.91
N PRO A 117 11.98 6.58 -6.20
CA PRO A 117 11.94 7.73 -5.30
C PRO A 117 10.50 8.09 -4.89
N ALA A 118 10.22 8.05 -3.58
CA ALA A 118 8.86 8.20 -3.05
C ALA A 118 8.24 9.54 -3.43
N LEU A 119 8.95 10.66 -3.26
CA LEU A 119 8.45 12.00 -3.56
C LEU A 119 8.11 12.18 -5.06
N GLU A 120 8.93 11.65 -5.96
CA GLU A 120 8.68 11.74 -7.40
C GLU A 120 7.39 11.00 -7.77
N GLN A 121 7.23 9.78 -7.26
CA GLN A 121 6.04 8.97 -7.51
C GLN A 121 4.80 9.57 -6.85
N ALA A 122 4.92 10.09 -5.62
CA ALA A 122 3.82 10.77 -4.93
C ALA A 122 3.33 11.99 -5.72
N ASN A 123 4.24 12.83 -6.20
CA ASN A 123 3.91 13.98 -7.06
C ASN A 123 3.26 13.55 -8.39
N LEU A 124 3.73 12.45 -8.99
CA LEU A 124 3.13 11.90 -10.20
C LEU A 124 1.68 11.44 -9.96
N GLN A 125 1.44 10.72 -8.86
CA GLN A 125 0.10 10.21 -8.54
C GLN A 125 -0.87 11.32 -8.12
N ALA A 126 -0.42 12.28 -7.31
CA ALA A 126 -1.24 13.41 -6.89
C ALA A 126 -1.73 14.20 -8.12
N ARG A 127 -0.83 14.57 -9.04
CA ARG A 127 -1.20 15.22 -10.30
C ARG A 127 -2.14 14.38 -11.16
N ALA A 128 -1.90 13.07 -11.26
CA ALA A 128 -2.75 12.18 -12.04
C ALA A 128 -4.17 12.09 -11.47
N LEU A 129 -4.32 12.04 -10.14
CA LEU A 129 -5.62 12.02 -9.47
C LEU A 129 -6.37 13.35 -9.62
N ARG A 130 -5.67 14.48 -9.48
CA ARG A 130 -6.25 15.80 -9.76
C ARG A 130 -6.76 15.91 -11.20
N LYS A 131 -5.97 15.46 -12.18
CA LYS A 131 -6.38 15.40 -13.59
C LYS A 131 -7.57 14.47 -13.82
N ALA A 132 -7.70 13.40 -13.04
CA ALA A 132 -8.86 12.50 -13.07
C ALA A 132 -10.10 13.08 -12.35
N GLY A 133 -10.02 14.31 -11.82
CA GLY A 133 -11.12 15.01 -11.17
C GLY A 133 -11.27 14.71 -9.69
N ALA A 134 -10.20 14.33 -8.99
CA ALA A 134 -10.22 14.21 -7.53
C ALA A 134 -10.31 15.59 -6.86
N ASP A 135 -11.34 15.77 -6.03
CA ASP A 135 -11.55 16.95 -5.18
C ASP A 135 -10.64 16.93 -3.96
N LEU A 136 -10.31 15.73 -3.48
CA LEU A 136 -9.36 15.48 -2.39
C LEU A 136 -8.38 14.40 -2.82
N VAL A 137 -7.11 14.57 -2.49
CA VAL A 137 -6.09 13.52 -2.64
C VAL A 137 -5.59 13.11 -1.26
N VAL A 138 -5.63 11.80 -0.98
CA VAL A 138 -5.14 11.18 0.24
C VAL A 138 -3.87 10.39 -0.10
N ALA A 139 -2.77 10.75 0.55
CA ALA A 139 -1.48 10.09 0.41
C ALA A 139 -1.28 9.09 1.56
N LEU A 140 -1.07 7.82 1.24
CA LEU A 140 -0.67 6.80 2.20
C LEU A 140 0.86 6.65 2.13
N LEU A 141 1.55 7.19 3.12
CA LEU A 141 3.02 7.19 3.17
C LEU A 141 3.49 6.07 4.10
N HIS A 142 3.83 4.91 3.53
CA HIS A 142 4.43 3.80 4.27
C HIS A 142 5.96 4.01 4.38
N GLN A 143 6.33 5.02 5.17
CA GLN A 143 7.71 5.44 5.41
C GLN A 143 7.89 5.63 6.92
N ASP A 144 9.14 5.74 7.38
CA ASP A 144 9.37 6.28 8.71
C ASP A 144 8.81 7.70 8.82
N TYR A 145 8.59 8.16 10.06
CA TYR A 145 7.92 9.44 10.32
C TYR A 145 8.64 10.65 9.69
N ASP A 146 9.97 10.69 9.75
CA ASP A 146 10.75 11.82 9.25
C ASP A 146 10.74 11.88 7.72
N SER A 147 10.86 10.72 7.07
CA SER A 147 10.79 10.56 5.62
C SER A 147 9.38 10.85 5.09
N ALA A 148 8.34 10.39 5.81
CA ALA A 148 6.95 10.72 5.51
C ALA A 148 6.69 12.23 5.63
N LEU A 149 7.19 12.88 6.70
CA LEU A 149 7.02 14.32 6.91
C LEU A 149 7.72 15.13 5.81
N LYS A 150 8.96 14.76 5.44
CA LYS A 150 9.69 15.39 4.34
C LYS A 150 8.95 15.24 3.01
N THR A 151 8.36 14.07 2.78
CA THR A 151 7.56 13.81 1.56
C THR A 151 6.31 14.67 1.56
N ALA A 152 5.56 14.70 2.66
CA ALA A 152 4.34 15.50 2.80
C ALA A 152 4.59 17.01 2.61
N GLN A 153 5.68 17.55 3.19
CA GLN A 153 6.03 18.97 3.06
C GLN A 153 6.42 19.39 1.63
N LYS A 154 6.94 18.46 0.83
CA LYS A 154 7.40 18.71 -0.54
C LYS A 154 6.40 18.25 -1.61
N LEU A 155 5.33 17.59 -1.21
CA LEU A 155 4.31 17.07 -2.11
C LEU A 155 3.57 18.22 -2.79
N GLN A 156 3.34 18.07 -4.09
CA GLN A 156 2.61 19.02 -4.92
C GLN A 156 1.36 18.34 -5.52
N GLY A 157 0.18 18.76 -5.06
CA GLY A 157 -1.14 18.27 -5.51
C GLY A 157 -2.12 18.16 -4.36
#